data_AF-A0A3A5WWK5-F1
#
_entry.id   AF-A0A3A5WWK5-F1
#
_cell.length_a   1.000
_cell.length_b   1.000
_cell.length_c   1.000
_cell.angle_alpha   90.00
_cell.angle_beta   90.00
_cell.angle_gamma   90.00
#
_symmetry.space_group_name_H-M   'P 1'
#
loop_
_entity.id
_entity.type
_entity.pdbx_description
1 polymer ?
#
loop_
_entity_poly.entity_id
_entity_poly.type
_entity_poly.pdbx_seq_one_letter_code
_entity_poly.pdbx_strand_id
1 'polypeptide(L)'
;MERNMKWYMTILNGNEPLDIFGWPLYLPLSIQREYNNLWTQERMEQVIEAVRKRNVALEINDLAHTPHAEFILMAKKAGIKFTFGSDTRDERSFRLDYCKAIANLCNLTEDDFFIPKRKPRK
;
A
#
# COMPACT_ATOMS: atom_id res chain seq x y z
N MET A 1 -17.41 -1.22 -5.66
CA MET A 1 -16.46 -0.51 -4.78
C MET A 1 -16.93 -0.35 -3.35
N GLU A 2 -18.18 0.05 -3.10
CA GLU A 2 -18.68 0.29 -1.73
C GLU A 2 -18.43 -0.87 -0.75
N ARG A 3 -18.72 -2.10 -1.19
CA ARG A 3 -18.46 -3.30 -0.37
C ARG A 3 -16.98 -3.49 -0.05
N ASN A 4 -16.09 -3.23 -1.01
CA ASN A 4 -14.65 -3.34 -0.82
C ASN A 4 -14.15 -2.27 0.16
N MET A 5 -14.56 -1.01 -0.02
CA MET A 5 -14.25 0.07 0.92
C MET A 5 -14.76 -0.22 2.33
N LYS A 6 -15.96 -0.76 2.47
CA LYS A 6 -16.50 -1.15 3.78
C LYS A 6 -15.59 -2.17 4.48
N TRP A 7 -15.12 -3.20 3.76
CA TRP A 7 -14.19 -4.17 4.31
C TRP A 7 -12.83 -3.58 4.67
N TYR A 8 -12.27 -2.73 3.81
CA TYR A 8 -11.04 -2.00 4.11
C TYR A 8 -11.19 -1.20 5.40
N MET A 9 -12.28 -0.45 5.55
CA MET A 9 -12.54 0.32 6.76
C MET A 9 -12.78 -0.55 7.99
N THR A 10 -13.41 -1.72 7.86
CA THR A 10 -13.56 -2.65 8.99
C THR A 10 -12.20 -3.14 9.50
N ILE A 11 -11.28 -3.52 8.62
CA ILE A 11 -9.96 -4.00 9.01
C ILE A 11 -9.05 -2.84 9.47
N LEU A 12 -9.00 -1.76 8.71
CA LEU A 12 -8.15 -0.59 8.99
C LEU A 12 -8.64 0.27 10.15
N ASN A 13 -9.87 0.09 10.64
CA ASN A 13 -10.32 0.71 11.90
C ASN A 13 -10.51 -0.33 13.02
N GLY A 14 -10.33 -1.61 12.72
CA GLY A 14 -10.41 -2.70 13.70
C GLY A 14 -9.18 -2.76 14.62
N ASN A 15 -9.21 -3.70 15.57
CA ASN A 15 -8.14 -3.87 16.56
C ASN A 15 -7.22 -5.09 16.28
N GLU A 16 -7.38 -5.74 15.13
CA GLU A 16 -6.56 -6.89 14.74
C GLU A 16 -5.10 -6.49 14.56
N PRO A 17 -4.11 -7.31 14.95
CA PRO A 17 -2.71 -6.99 14.75
C PRO A 17 -2.41 -6.89 13.24
N LEU A 18 -2.06 -5.68 12.80
CA LEU A 18 -1.76 -5.39 11.39
C LEU A 18 -0.59 -4.40 11.35
N ASP A 19 0.54 -4.84 10.79
CA ASP A 19 1.71 -3.96 10.60
C ASP A 19 1.74 -3.37 9.18
N ILE A 20 1.26 -4.13 8.18
CA ILE A 20 1.34 -3.79 6.75
C ILE A 20 -0.02 -4.05 6.09
N PHE A 21 -0.52 -3.06 5.35
CA PHE A 21 -1.67 -3.19 4.46
C PHE A 21 -1.18 -3.56 3.05
N GLY A 22 -1.35 -4.83 2.70
CA GLY A 22 -0.92 -5.39 1.43
C GLY A 22 -1.87 -5.07 0.26
N TRP A 23 -1.31 -5.00 -0.94
CA TRP A 23 -2.03 -4.75 -2.20
C TRP A 23 -3.02 -3.56 -2.15
N PRO A 24 -2.60 -2.36 -1.72
CA PRO A 24 -3.49 -1.21 -1.71
C PRO A 24 -3.87 -0.81 -3.15
N LEU A 25 -5.15 -0.49 -3.35
CA LEU A 25 -5.75 -0.09 -4.63
C LEU A 25 -5.78 -1.13 -5.75
N TYR A 26 -5.46 -2.39 -5.47
CA TYR A 26 -5.56 -3.44 -6.47
C TYR A 26 -7.00 -3.56 -7.02
N LEU A 27 -7.11 -3.65 -8.34
CA LEU A 27 -8.34 -3.98 -9.04
C LEU A 27 -8.07 -5.18 -9.95
N PRO A 28 -8.98 -6.18 -10.00
CA PRO A 28 -8.86 -7.27 -10.95
C PRO A 28 -8.95 -6.76 -12.39
N LEU A 29 -8.29 -7.47 -13.30
CA LEU A 29 -8.17 -7.09 -14.73
C LEU A 29 -9.52 -6.76 -15.39
N SER A 30 -10.60 -7.44 -14.98
CA SER A 30 -11.95 -7.23 -15.49
C SER A 30 -12.51 -5.82 -15.25
N ILE A 31 -12.06 -5.12 -14.21
CA ILE A 31 -12.54 -3.77 -13.86
C ILE A 31 -11.40 -2.73 -13.81
N GLN A 32 -10.17 -3.12 -14.16
CA GLN A 32 -9.01 -2.24 -14.12
C GLN A 32 -9.16 -1.01 -15.05
N ARG A 33 -9.92 -1.14 -16.15
CA ARG A 33 -10.23 -0.01 -17.05
C ARG A 33 -11.00 1.11 -16.36
N GLU A 34 -11.71 0.81 -15.29
CA GLU A 34 -12.48 1.78 -14.51
C GLU A 34 -11.69 2.36 -13.34
N TYR A 35 -10.37 2.15 -13.26
CA TYR A 35 -9.54 2.51 -12.10
C TYR A 35 -9.81 3.92 -11.58
N ASN A 36 -9.74 4.94 -12.44
CA ASN A 36 -9.95 6.34 -12.04
C ASN A 36 -11.40 6.65 -11.62
N ASN A 37 -12.38 5.89 -12.11
CA ASN A 37 -13.79 6.04 -11.73
C ASN A 37 -14.07 5.36 -10.37
N LEU A 38 -13.36 4.27 -10.10
CA LEU A 38 -13.53 3.45 -8.90
C LEU A 38 -12.69 3.97 -7.73
N TRP A 39 -11.47 4.44 -7.99
CA TRP A 39 -10.57 5.05 -7.02
C TRP A 39 -10.58 6.57 -7.15
N THR A 40 -11.59 7.19 -6.56
CA THR A 40 -11.65 8.63 -6.44
C THR A 40 -10.68 9.13 -5.37
N GLN A 41 -10.33 10.42 -5.44
CA GLN A 41 -9.47 11.07 -4.46
C GLN A 41 -10.00 10.90 -3.03
N GLU A 42 -11.30 11.06 -2.82
CA GLU A 42 -11.94 10.94 -1.50
C GLU A 42 -11.80 9.52 -0.93
N ARG A 43 -11.86 8.49 -1.78
CA ARG A 43 -11.67 7.09 -1.36
C ARG A 43 -10.21 6.82 -1.01
N MET A 44 -9.28 7.37 -1.79
CA MET A 44 -7.84 7.28 -1.50
C MET A 44 -7.50 7.94 -0.16
N GLU A 45 -8.03 9.14 0.08
CA GLU A 45 -7.85 9.87 1.34
C GLU A 45 -8.42 9.10 2.54
N GLN A 46 -9.58 8.45 2.40
CA GLN A 46 -10.14 7.60 3.45
C GLN A 46 -9.21 6.44 3.82
N VAL A 47 -8.60 5.77 2.82
CA VAL A 47 -7.64 4.68 3.07
C VAL A 47 -6.39 5.21 3.76
N ILE A 48 -5.82 6.31 3.27
CA ILE A 48 -4.65 6.97 3.85
C ILE A 48 -4.90 7.33 5.31
N GLU A 49 -6.05 7.94 5.62
CA GLU A 49 -6.36 8.36 6.98
C GLU A 49 -6.53 7.17 7.93
N ALA A 50 -7.17 6.09 7.49
CA ALA A 50 -7.34 4.89 8.30
C ALA A 50 -6.00 4.20 8.60
N VAL A 51 -5.14 4.06 7.58
CA VAL A 51 -3.78 3.50 7.69
C VAL A 51 -2.91 4.36 8.61
N ARG A 52 -2.94 5.69 8.44
CA ARG A 52 -2.20 6.65 9.25
C ARG A 52 -2.59 6.58 10.72
N LYS A 53 -3.89 6.55 11.04
CA LYS A 53 -4.40 6.47 12.42
C LYS A 53 -3.88 5.25 13.17
N ARG A 54 -3.73 4.12 12.48
CA ARG A 54 -3.24 2.87 13.08
C ARG A 54 -1.73 2.67 12.95
N ASN A 55 -1.01 3.61 12.34
CA ASN A 55 0.42 3.50 12.06
C ASN A 55 0.77 2.20 11.30
N VAL A 56 -0.07 1.86 10.32
CA VAL A 56 0.11 0.71 9.42
C VAL A 56 0.95 1.15 8.22
N ALA A 57 1.84 0.29 7.73
CA ALA A 57 2.62 0.55 6.51
C ALA A 57 1.85 0.13 5.25
N LEU A 58 2.19 0.72 4.10
CA LEU A 58 1.59 0.39 2.81
C LEU A 58 2.54 -0.45 1.96
N GLU A 59 2.05 -1.54 1.39
CA GLU A 59 2.82 -2.29 0.40
C GLU A 59 2.79 -1.59 -0.96
N ILE A 60 3.96 -1.48 -1.58
CA ILE A 60 4.12 -1.27 -3.02
C ILE A 60 4.40 -2.65 -3.61
N ASN A 61 3.47 -3.12 -4.44
CA ASN A 61 3.51 -4.47 -4.98
C ASN A 61 4.02 -4.49 -6.43
N ASP A 62 5.05 -5.30 -6.66
CA ASP A 62 5.72 -5.42 -7.95
C ASP A 62 4.90 -6.21 -8.99
N LEU A 63 4.11 -7.20 -8.57
CA LEU A 63 3.30 -8.00 -9.49
C LEU A 63 2.07 -7.24 -9.98
N ALA A 64 1.41 -6.51 -9.09
CA ALA A 64 0.21 -5.75 -9.39
C ALA A 64 0.49 -4.37 -10.01
N HIS A 65 1.72 -3.85 -9.88
CA HIS A 65 2.08 -2.46 -10.22
C HIS A 65 1.18 -1.43 -9.52
N THR A 66 0.89 -1.67 -8.24
CA THR A 66 0.07 -0.79 -7.40
C THR A 66 0.72 -0.61 -6.03
N PRO A 67 0.56 0.56 -5.39
CA PRO A 67 -0.25 1.71 -5.81
C PRO A 67 0.49 2.66 -6.76
N HIS A 68 -0.27 3.46 -7.52
CA HIS A 68 0.30 4.45 -8.46
C HIS A 68 0.93 5.66 -7.75
N ALA A 69 1.76 6.41 -8.49
CA ALA A 69 2.54 7.54 -7.96
C ALA A 69 1.70 8.58 -7.18
N GLU A 70 0.50 8.90 -7.66
CA GLU A 70 -0.40 9.86 -7.02
C GLU A 70 -0.71 9.46 -5.57
N PHE A 71 -1.09 8.19 -5.36
CA PHE A 71 -1.39 7.66 -4.03
C PHE A 71 -0.15 7.59 -3.15
N ILE A 72 1.00 7.17 -3.69
CA ILE A 72 2.26 7.12 -2.95
C ILE A 72 2.65 8.53 -2.47
N LEU A 73 2.53 9.55 -3.31
CA LEU A 73 2.82 10.93 -2.93
C LEU A 73 1.85 11.46 -1.87
N MET A 74 0.56 11.12 -1.95
CA MET A 74 -0.42 11.46 -0.91
C MET A 74 -0.08 10.77 0.43
N ALA A 75 0.20 9.48 0.40
CA ALA A 75 0.56 8.70 1.59
C ALA A 75 1.87 9.18 2.23
N LYS A 76 2.86 9.52 1.41
CA LYS A 76 4.12 10.11 1.87
C LYS A 76 3.90 11.43 2.60
N LYS A 77 3.08 12.33 2.03
CA LYS A 77 2.71 13.60 2.68
C LYS A 77 2.01 13.38 4.02
N ALA A 78 1.26 12.29 4.15
CA ALA A 78 0.61 11.89 5.40
C ALA A 78 1.55 11.21 6.41
N GLY A 79 2.83 11.01 6.07
CA GLY A 79 3.84 10.38 6.93
C GLY A 79 3.76 8.86 7.02
N ILE A 80 3.01 8.22 6.12
CA ILE A 80 2.86 6.77 6.09
C ILE A 80 4.16 6.12 5.57
N LYS A 81 4.52 4.98 6.16
CA LYS A 81 5.70 4.19 5.76
C LYS A 81 5.34 3.14 4.72
N PHE A 82 6.32 2.75 3.91
CA PHE A 82 6.14 1.78 2.82
C PHE A 82 6.90 0.48 3.04
N THR A 83 6.46 -0.57 2.36
CA THR A 83 7.17 -1.84 2.19
C THR A 83 7.16 -2.26 0.73
N PHE A 84 8.15 -3.03 0.28
CA PHE A 84 8.12 -3.65 -1.04
C PHE A 84 7.69 -5.11 -0.94
N GLY A 85 6.93 -5.56 -1.94
CA GLY A 85 6.54 -6.96 -2.07
C GLY A 85 6.52 -7.41 -3.52
N SER A 86 7.13 -8.55 -3.81
CA SER A 86 7.10 -9.15 -5.15
C SER A 86 5.84 -9.99 -5.37
N ASP A 87 5.28 -10.60 -4.32
CA ASP A 87 4.17 -11.58 -4.35
C ASP A 87 4.33 -12.72 -5.39
N THR A 88 5.56 -13.00 -5.78
CA THR A 88 5.91 -14.14 -6.63
C THR A 88 6.35 -15.32 -5.77
N ARG A 89 6.21 -16.54 -6.33
CA ARG A 89 6.58 -17.81 -5.68
C ARG A 89 7.62 -18.57 -6.52
N ASP A 90 8.43 -17.83 -7.28
CA ASP A 90 9.42 -18.35 -8.22
C ASP A 90 10.71 -17.50 -8.21
N GLU A 91 11.58 -17.70 -9.21
CA GLU A 91 12.85 -16.99 -9.35
C GLU A 91 12.74 -15.45 -9.43
N ARG A 92 11.53 -14.92 -9.68
CA ARG A 92 11.26 -13.48 -9.72
C ARG A 92 11.07 -12.87 -8.34
N SER A 93 11.10 -13.63 -7.25
CA SER A 93 10.90 -13.10 -5.89
C SER A 93 11.89 -12.02 -5.46
N PHE A 94 13.00 -11.88 -6.17
CA PHE A 94 14.00 -10.84 -5.97
C PHE A 94 13.92 -9.69 -6.99
N ARG A 95 12.99 -9.76 -7.94
CA ARG A 95 12.70 -8.69 -8.91
C ARG A 95 11.67 -7.77 -8.27
N LEU A 96 12.08 -6.51 -8.16
CA LEU A 96 11.35 -5.40 -7.51
C LEU A 96 11.47 -4.16 -8.41
N ASP A 97 11.35 -4.37 -9.72
CA ASP A 97 11.69 -3.38 -10.73
C ASP A 97 10.70 -2.21 -10.71
N TYR A 98 9.40 -2.52 -10.59
CA TYR A 98 8.37 -1.50 -10.41
C TYR A 98 8.55 -0.78 -9.08
N CYS A 99 8.79 -1.52 -8.00
CA CYS A 99 9.01 -0.94 -6.67
C CYS A 99 10.15 0.09 -6.67
N LYS A 100 11.29 -0.25 -7.30
CA LYS A 100 12.43 0.66 -7.45
C LYS A 100 12.10 1.86 -8.34
N ALA A 101 11.45 1.61 -9.48
CA ALA A 101 11.09 2.67 -10.42
C ALA A 101 10.15 3.70 -9.79
N ILE A 102 9.10 3.24 -9.09
CA ILE A 102 8.10 4.12 -8.47
C ILE A 102 8.65 4.82 -7.23
N ALA A 103 9.53 4.16 -6.46
CA ALA A 103 10.21 4.79 -5.34
C ALA A 103 11.09 5.96 -5.81
N ASN A 104 11.85 5.77 -6.90
CA ASN A 104 12.63 6.84 -7.51
C ASN A 104 11.73 7.96 -8.03
N LEU A 105 10.64 7.63 -8.73
CA LEU A 105 9.70 8.62 -9.26
C LEU A 105 9.06 9.47 -8.15
N CYS A 106 8.72 8.85 -7.02
CA CYS A 106 8.13 9.52 -5.86
C CYS A 106 9.19 10.08 -4.88
N ASN A 107 10.46 10.01 -5.24
CA ASN A 107 11.60 10.44 -4.43
C ASN A 107 11.58 9.85 -3.00
N LEU A 108 11.21 8.58 -2.86
CA LEU A 108 11.18 7.88 -1.58
C LEU A 108 12.61 7.66 -1.08
N THR A 109 12.81 7.89 0.21
CA THR A 109 14.07 7.74 0.93
C THR A 109 13.98 6.58 1.91
N GLU A 110 15.11 6.17 2.49
CA GLU A 110 15.13 5.10 3.51
C GLU A 110 14.20 5.39 4.69
N ASP A 111 14.07 6.66 5.08
CA ASP A 111 13.16 7.09 6.14
C ASP A 111 11.69 6.85 5.81
N ASP A 112 11.33 6.73 4.53
CA ASP A 112 9.96 6.44 4.11
C ASP A 112 9.60 4.95 4.26
N PHE A 113 10.55 4.08 4.60
CA PHE A 113 10.31 2.64 4.70
C PHE A 113 10.05 2.16 6.13
N PHE A 114 9.17 1.18 6.23
CA PHE A 114 8.84 0.53 7.48
C PHE A 114 9.95 -0.41 7.92
N ILE A 115 10.41 -0.24 9.15
CA ILE A 115 11.38 -1.12 9.79
C ILE A 115 10.65 -1.93 10.87
N PRO A 116 10.56 -3.27 10.73
CA PRO A 116 9.93 -4.11 11.73
C PRO A 116 10.62 -3.96 13.09
N LYS A 117 9.84 -3.64 14.13
CA LYS A 117 10.36 -3.62 15.50
C LYS A 117 10.67 -5.05 15.90
N ARG A 118 11.93 -5.34 16.24
CA ARG A 118 12.28 -6.59 16.92
C ARG A 118 11.54 -6.64 18.25
N LYS A 119 10.62 -7.59 18.43
CA LYS A 119 10.17 -7.96 19.77
C LYS A 119 11.38 -8.57 20.50
N PRO A 120 11.70 -8.14 21.73
CA PRO A 120 12.73 -8.82 22.51
C PRO A 120 12.36 -10.30 22.60
N ARG A 121 13.33 -11.19 22.36
CA ARG A 121 13.16 -12.62 22.62
C ARG A 121 12.90 -12.76 24.12
N LYS A 122 11.74 -13.31 24.49
CA LYS A 122 11.49 -13.76 25.86
C LYS A 122 12.33 -15.00 26.14
#